data_AF-A0A813LED0-F1
#
_entry.id   AF-A0A813LED0-F1
#
_cell.length_a   1.000
_cell.length_b   1.000
_cell.length_c   1.000
_cell.angle_alpha   90.00
_cell.angle_beta   90.00
_cell.angle_gamma   90.00
#
_symmetry.space_group_name_H-M   'P 1'
#
loop_
_entity.id
_entity.type
_entity.pdbx_description
1 polymer ?
#
loop_
_entity_poly.entity_id
_entity_poly.type
_entity_poly.pdbx_seq_one_letter_code
_entity_poly.pdbx_strand_id
1 'polypeptide(L)'
;MVYVAQKNLAKFQELMDTTYRPIPTQDRPCPKGTCGKVRGGCPCVRPGGSPGLPSGYKVKRVIRIEDSGMFERYAHRLGKIKRSRGFAKSLAPPLFTQEPTRERFADLFAPLDSSLNEAYLWHGTTVRHGLAIAQDDFSLRFAGSGAGSMHGEGLYFAESCTKADEYSQAEPGGHYEGTHALLLCRVCLGKFYYVTDRDPGAKQKVESGEFDSTVADRAKAAKT
;
A
#
# COMPACT_ATOMS: atom_id res chain seq x y z
N MET A 1 -1.47 -20.01 -4.81
CA MET A 1 -0.97 -18.91 -5.68
C MET A 1 -1.24 -19.27 -7.14
N VAL A 2 -1.75 -18.33 -7.93
CA VAL A 2 -2.13 -18.54 -9.34
C VAL A 2 -1.54 -17.43 -10.20
N TYR A 3 -0.88 -17.78 -11.31
CA TYR A 3 -0.37 -16.78 -12.26
C TYR A 3 -1.54 -16.13 -13.00
N VAL A 4 -1.55 -14.80 -13.03
CA VAL A 4 -2.53 -14.06 -13.80
C VAL A 4 -2.26 -14.24 -15.30
N ALA A 5 -3.32 -14.48 -16.07
CA ALA A 5 -3.22 -14.65 -17.52
C ALA A 5 -2.59 -13.42 -18.19
N GLN A 6 -1.73 -13.66 -19.20
CA GLN A 6 -0.97 -12.60 -19.88
C GLN A 6 -1.85 -11.47 -20.44
N LYS A 7 -3.06 -11.81 -20.93
CA LYS A 7 -4.05 -10.84 -21.43
C LYS A 7 -4.46 -9.79 -20.38
N ASN A 8 -4.36 -10.11 -19.09
CA ASN A 8 -4.74 -9.22 -18.01
C ASN A 8 -3.57 -8.35 -17.53
N LEU A 9 -2.32 -8.63 -17.93
CA LEU A 9 -1.16 -7.83 -17.49
C LEU A 9 -1.25 -6.37 -17.91
N ALA A 10 -1.88 -6.07 -19.05
CA ALA A 10 -2.10 -4.70 -19.51
C ALA A 10 -2.98 -3.91 -18.52
N LYS A 11 -4.02 -4.52 -17.95
CA LYS A 11 -4.89 -3.90 -16.94
C LYS A 11 -4.12 -3.59 -15.64
N PHE A 12 -3.23 -4.49 -15.21
CA PHE A 12 -2.36 -4.24 -14.05
C PHE A 12 -1.29 -3.17 -14.34
N GLN A 13 -0.78 -3.11 -15.56
CA GLN A 13 0.12 -2.04 -15.99
C GLN A 13 -0.60 -0.69 -15.93
N GLU A 14 -1.82 -0.60 -16.44
CA GLU A 14 -2.62 0.62 -16.39
C GLU A 14 -2.97 1.03 -14.95
N LEU A 15 -3.22 0.07 -14.05
CA LEU A 15 -3.39 0.34 -12.62
C LEU A 15 -2.11 0.92 -11.98
N MET A 16 -0.94 0.37 -12.32
CA MET A 16 0.35 0.92 -11.88
C MET A 16 0.56 2.34 -12.39
N ASP A 17 0.28 2.59 -13.67
CA ASP A 17 0.43 3.90 -14.30
C ASP A 17 -0.55 4.92 -13.70
N THR A 18 -1.80 4.52 -13.44
CA THR A 18 -2.82 5.37 -12.81
C THR A 18 -2.45 5.77 -11.38
N THR A 19 -1.84 4.85 -10.63
CA THR A 19 -1.45 5.06 -9.22
C THR A 19 -0.02 5.59 -9.07
N TYR A 20 0.69 5.85 -10.18
CA TYR A 20 2.00 6.47 -10.17
C TYR A 20 1.92 7.95 -9.77
N ARG A 21 2.93 8.38 -9.02
CA ARG A 21 3.17 9.79 -8.66
C ARG A 21 4.63 10.14 -8.96
N PRO A 22 4.92 11.25 -9.68
CA PRO A 22 6.29 11.66 -10.03
C PRO A 22 7.01 12.36 -8.86
N ILE A 23 6.64 12.05 -7.62
CA ILE A 23 7.22 12.63 -6.42
C ILE A 23 7.23 11.56 -5.31
N PRO A 24 8.39 11.27 -4.69
CA PRO A 24 8.41 10.43 -3.50
C PRO A 24 7.89 11.24 -2.32
N THR A 25 7.52 10.54 -1.25
CA THR A 25 7.14 11.15 0.03
C THR A 25 8.38 11.62 0.79
N GLN A 26 9.00 10.80 1.62
CA GLN A 26 10.22 11.16 2.34
C GLN A 26 11.06 9.94 2.74
N ASP A 27 10.57 8.73 2.44
CA ASP A 27 11.11 7.50 2.99
C ASP A 27 12.08 6.82 2.03
N ARG A 28 12.09 7.21 0.76
CA ARG A 28 13.16 6.86 -0.20
C ARG A 28 14.51 7.42 0.29
N PRO A 29 15.49 6.55 0.60
CA PRO A 29 16.82 7.00 1.05
C PRO A 29 17.59 7.65 -0.09
N CYS A 30 18.42 8.65 0.24
CA CYS A 30 19.32 9.27 -0.73
C CYS A 30 20.33 8.23 -1.23
N PRO A 31 20.44 7.99 -2.56
CA PRO A 31 21.38 6.99 -3.08
C PRO A 31 22.85 7.34 -2.80
N LYS A 32 23.14 8.62 -2.57
CA LYS A 32 24.49 9.12 -2.26
C LYS A 32 24.80 9.15 -0.77
N GLY A 33 23.79 8.93 0.10
CA GLY A 33 23.94 9.06 1.54
C GLY A 33 24.21 10.47 2.07
N THR A 34 24.23 11.50 1.21
CA THR A 34 24.63 12.87 1.57
C THR A 34 23.46 13.79 1.93
N CYS A 35 22.21 13.38 1.67
CA CYS A 35 21.03 14.18 1.96
C CYS A 35 20.23 13.56 3.10
N GLY A 36 19.72 14.40 4.01
CA GLY A 36 18.77 13.98 5.03
C GLY A 36 17.37 13.64 4.46
N LYS A 37 16.50 13.10 5.31
CA LYS A 37 15.09 12.88 4.98
C LYS A 37 14.34 14.21 4.89
N VAL A 38 13.72 14.46 3.75
CA VAL A 38 12.94 15.68 3.49
C VAL A 38 11.61 15.31 2.83
N ARG A 39 10.57 16.11 3.10
CA ARG A 39 9.26 15.98 2.42
C ARG A 39 9.46 16.20 0.91
N GLY A 40 8.81 15.38 0.09
CA GLY A 40 9.01 15.31 -1.36
C GLY A 40 10.29 14.61 -1.81
N GLY A 41 11.07 14.02 -0.88
CA GLY A 41 12.41 13.49 -1.12
C GLY A 41 13.44 14.54 -1.54
N CYS A 42 14.73 14.26 -1.32
CA CYS A 42 15.81 15.13 -1.78
C CYS A 42 15.91 15.11 -3.33
N PRO A 43 16.58 16.08 -3.96
CA PRO A 43 16.71 16.12 -5.42
C PRO A 43 17.28 14.83 -6.03
N CYS A 44 18.15 14.11 -5.31
CA CYS A 44 18.76 12.86 -5.78
C CYS A 44 17.76 11.71 -5.94
N VAL A 45 16.62 11.76 -5.24
CA VAL A 45 15.60 10.70 -5.25
C VAL A 45 14.34 11.07 -6.03
N ARG A 46 14.36 12.19 -6.75
CA ARG A 46 13.28 12.64 -7.63
C ARG A 46 13.49 12.10 -9.07
N PRO A 47 12.52 12.27 -9.98
CA PRO A 47 12.75 11.97 -11.40
C PRO A 47 14.01 12.68 -11.92
N GLY A 48 14.85 11.95 -12.66
CA GLY A 48 16.15 12.42 -13.14
C GLY A 48 17.34 12.19 -12.20
N GLY A 49 17.10 11.70 -10.96
CA GLY A 49 18.17 11.24 -10.07
C GLY A 49 18.82 9.92 -10.53
N SER A 50 19.98 9.57 -9.93
CA SER A 50 20.73 8.33 -10.26
C SER A 50 21.24 7.58 -9.00
N PRO A 51 20.66 6.42 -8.66
CA PRO A 51 19.29 6.03 -9.00
C PRO A 51 18.28 6.95 -8.31
N GLY A 52 17.41 7.58 -9.10
CA GLY A 52 16.33 8.44 -8.62
C GLY A 52 15.00 7.69 -8.48
N LEU A 53 13.90 8.44 -8.46
CA LEU A 53 12.58 7.85 -8.63
C LEU A 53 12.43 7.39 -10.10
N PRO A 54 11.97 6.15 -10.37
CA PRO A 54 11.66 5.72 -11.72
C PRO A 54 10.62 6.62 -12.39
N SER A 55 10.73 6.84 -13.69
CA SER A 55 9.71 7.56 -14.48
C SER A 55 8.43 6.75 -14.70
N GLY A 56 8.46 5.46 -14.38
CA GLY A 56 7.35 4.54 -14.43
C GLY A 56 7.80 3.13 -14.04
N TYR A 57 6.85 2.21 -13.94
CA TYR A 57 7.11 0.82 -13.59
C TYR A 57 6.72 -0.09 -14.74
N LYS A 58 7.36 -1.26 -14.86
CA LYS A 58 6.97 -2.28 -15.82
C LYS A 58 6.50 -3.53 -15.10
N VAL A 59 5.22 -3.86 -15.25
CA VAL A 59 4.66 -5.12 -14.75
C VAL A 59 5.28 -6.27 -15.53
N LYS A 60 6.06 -7.10 -14.83
CA LYS A 60 6.68 -8.31 -15.40
C LYS A 60 5.83 -9.56 -15.17
N ARG A 61 5.18 -9.63 -14.00
CA ARG A 61 4.42 -10.79 -13.56
C ARG A 61 3.44 -10.38 -12.47
N VAL A 62 2.27 -10.99 -12.47
CA VAL A 62 1.27 -10.84 -11.41
C VAL A 62 0.86 -12.22 -10.93
N ILE A 63 0.88 -12.42 -9.63
CA ILE A 63 0.49 -13.67 -8.97
C ILE A 63 -0.66 -13.34 -8.03
N ARG A 64 -1.80 -14.01 -8.24
CA ARG A 64 -2.95 -13.93 -7.35
C ARG A 64 -2.75 -14.89 -6.18
N ILE A 65 -2.86 -14.36 -4.97
CA ILE A 65 -2.76 -15.14 -3.74
C ILE A 65 -4.17 -15.63 -3.41
N GLU A 66 -4.29 -16.94 -3.21
CA GLU A 66 -5.54 -17.60 -2.83
C GLU A 66 -5.23 -18.50 -1.64
N ASP A 67 -5.83 -18.16 -0.50
CA ASP A 67 -5.74 -18.92 0.73
C ASP A 67 -7.09 -18.79 1.46
N SER A 68 -7.78 -19.91 1.66
CA SER A 68 -9.11 -19.92 2.26
C SER A 68 -9.09 -19.53 3.74
N GLY A 69 -8.02 -19.88 4.46
CA GLY A 69 -7.88 -19.56 5.89
C GLY A 69 -7.64 -18.07 6.12
N MET A 70 -6.76 -17.45 5.33
CA MET A 70 -6.57 -15.98 5.33
C MET A 70 -7.86 -15.26 4.95
N PHE A 71 -8.55 -15.75 3.92
CA PHE A 71 -9.80 -15.14 3.46
C PHE A 71 -10.92 -15.25 4.50
N GLU A 72 -11.05 -16.40 5.18
CA GLU A 72 -12.02 -16.58 6.26
C GLU A 72 -11.77 -15.61 7.42
N ARG A 73 -10.51 -15.45 7.86
CA ARG A 73 -10.14 -14.46 8.89
C ARG A 73 -10.51 -13.03 8.48
N TYR A 74 -10.20 -12.67 7.23
CA TYR A 74 -10.56 -11.38 6.66
C TYR A 74 -12.08 -11.16 6.67
N ALA A 75 -12.85 -12.10 6.10
CA ALA A 75 -14.31 -12.01 6.01
C ALA A 75 -14.97 -11.95 7.39
N HIS A 76 -14.47 -12.73 8.36
CA HIS A 76 -14.95 -12.69 9.73
C HIS A 76 -14.69 -11.32 10.40
N ARG A 77 -13.51 -10.72 10.20
CA ARG A 77 -13.21 -9.38 10.74
C ARG A 77 -14.05 -8.31 10.05
N LEU A 78 -14.22 -8.39 8.73
CA LEU A 78 -15.09 -7.50 7.97
C LEU A 78 -16.52 -7.52 8.52
N GLY A 79 -17.09 -8.72 8.75
CA GLY A 79 -18.42 -8.86 9.34
C GLY A 79 -18.54 -8.24 10.74
N LYS A 80 -17.49 -8.31 11.56
CA LYS A 80 -17.45 -7.62 12.86
C LYS A 80 -17.46 -6.10 12.71
N ILE A 81 -16.67 -5.54 11.80
CA ILE A 81 -16.65 -4.10 11.52
C ILE A 81 -18.02 -3.66 10.99
N LYS A 82 -18.62 -4.43 10.08
CA LYS A 82 -19.96 -4.17 9.53
C LYS A 82 -21.02 -4.05 10.62
N ARG A 83 -21.06 -5.02 11.54
CA ARG A 83 -22.01 -5.00 12.67
C ARG A 83 -21.78 -3.84 13.63
N SER A 84 -20.51 -3.43 13.81
CA SER A 84 -20.14 -2.35 14.73
C SER A 84 -20.41 -0.95 14.16
N ARG A 85 -20.19 -0.74 12.85
CA ARG A 85 -20.24 0.58 12.23
C ARG A 85 -21.51 0.84 11.43
N GLY A 86 -22.09 -0.19 10.79
CA GLY A 86 -23.14 -0.05 9.80
C GLY A 86 -22.64 0.64 8.52
N PHE A 87 -22.36 1.94 8.62
CA PHE A 87 -21.84 2.80 7.55
C PHE A 87 -20.65 3.62 8.06
N ALA A 88 -19.58 3.66 7.28
CA ALA A 88 -18.44 4.53 7.51
C ALA A 88 -18.45 5.70 6.51
N LYS A 89 -18.12 6.91 6.99
CA LYS A 89 -17.92 8.08 6.14
C LYS A 89 -16.91 7.76 5.03
N SER A 90 -17.24 8.07 3.78
CA SER A 90 -16.33 7.86 2.64
C SER A 90 -15.11 8.78 2.68
N LEU A 91 -14.00 8.32 2.11
CA LEU A 91 -12.82 9.17 1.87
C LEU A 91 -13.11 10.23 0.80
N ALA A 92 -12.59 11.44 1.01
CA ALA A 92 -12.64 12.54 0.05
C ALA A 92 -11.30 13.31 0.04
N PRO A 93 -10.55 13.32 -1.08
CA PRO A 93 -10.87 12.68 -2.36
C PRO A 93 -10.85 11.13 -2.28
N PRO A 94 -11.41 10.43 -3.28
CA PRO A 94 -11.31 8.97 -3.40
C PRO A 94 -9.86 8.50 -3.54
N LEU A 95 -9.60 7.26 -3.13
CA LEU A 95 -8.29 6.62 -3.28
C LEU A 95 -7.94 6.44 -4.77
N PHE A 96 -6.67 6.56 -5.14
CA PHE A 96 -6.22 6.40 -6.53
C PHE A 96 -6.54 5.03 -7.14
N THR A 97 -6.66 4.00 -6.30
CA THR A 97 -7.03 2.64 -6.71
C THR A 97 -8.54 2.42 -6.82
N GLN A 98 -9.37 3.35 -6.33
CA GLN A 98 -10.81 3.12 -6.15
C GLN A 98 -11.54 2.95 -7.48
N GLU A 99 -11.49 3.94 -8.38
CA GLU A 99 -12.16 3.84 -9.70
C GLU A 99 -11.58 2.69 -10.54
N PRO A 100 -10.25 2.52 -10.68
CA PRO A 100 -9.72 1.43 -11.50
C PRO A 100 -10.17 0.04 -11.04
N THR A 101 -10.22 -0.20 -9.73
CA THR A 101 -10.53 -1.53 -9.20
C THR A 101 -12.02 -1.81 -9.04
N ARG A 102 -12.85 -0.77 -8.93
CA ARG A 102 -14.31 -0.92 -8.78
C ARG A 102 -15.09 -0.83 -10.09
N GLU A 103 -14.58 -0.07 -11.06
CA GLU A 103 -15.31 0.27 -12.28
C GLU A 103 -14.56 -0.28 -13.49
N ARG A 104 -13.38 0.27 -13.79
CA ARG A 104 -12.65 -0.03 -15.03
C ARG A 104 -12.23 -1.49 -15.18
N PHE A 105 -11.80 -2.12 -14.08
CA PHE A 105 -11.30 -3.49 -14.05
C PHE A 105 -12.11 -4.37 -13.09
N ALA A 106 -13.40 -4.08 -12.92
CA ALA A 106 -14.27 -4.79 -11.99
C ALA A 106 -14.32 -6.32 -12.24
N ASP A 107 -14.05 -6.77 -13.47
CA ASP A 107 -13.98 -8.20 -13.83
C ASP A 107 -12.76 -8.93 -13.25
N LEU A 108 -11.71 -8.20 -12.86
CA LEU A 108 -10.49 -8.76 -12.28
C LEU A 108 -10.49 -8.83 -10.75
N PHE A 109 -11.32 -8.01 -10.11
CA PHE A 109 -11.26 -7.78 -8.67
C PHE A 109 -12.53 -8.27 -7.98
N ALA A 110 -12.36 -8.88 -6.80
CA ALA A 110 -13.52 -9.24 -6.00
C ALA A 110 -14.30 -7.97 -5.59
N PRO A 111 -15.64 -8.00 -5.60
CA PRO A 111 -16.46 -6.86 -5.17
C PRO A 111 -16.09 -6.38 -3.76
N LEU A 112 -16.02 -5.06 -3.61
CA LEU A 112 -15.63 -4.37 -2.37
C LEU A 112 -16.86 -3.83 -1.64
N ASP A 113 -16.87 -3.89 -0.31
CA ASP A 113 -17.92 -3.25 0.49
C ASP A 113 -17.65 -1.74 0.65
N SER A 114 -18.29 -0.93 -0.19
CA SER A 114 -18.14 0.53 -0.16
C SER A 114 -18.65 1.16 1.13
N SER A 115 -19.57 0.52 1.86
CA SER A 115 -20.08 1.08 3.12
C SER A 115 -19.06 1.01 4.25
N LEU A 116 -17.98 0.24 4.07
CA LEU A 116 -16.91 0.05 5.04
C LEU A 116 -15.56 0.53 4.53
N ASN A 117 -15.53 1.34 3.47
CA ASN A 117 -14.29 1.83 2.87
C ASN A 117 -13.32 0.68 2.51
N GLU A 118 -13.83 -0.44 2.00
CA GLU A 118 -12.96 -1.47 1.42
C GLU A 118 -12.30 -0.96 0.14
N ALA A 119 -11.00 -1.19 0.02
CA ALA A 119 -10.19 -0.79 -1.13
C ALA A 119 -9.08 -1.79 -1.41
N TYR A 120 -8.57 -1.80 -2.63
CA TYR A 120 -7.25 -2.37 -2.90
C TYR A 120 -6.18 -1.32 -2.65
N LEU A 121 -5.15 -1.64 -1.88
CA LEU A 121 -4.04 -0.74 -1.58
C LEU A 121 -2.70 -1.44 -1.78
N TRP A 122 -1.68 -0.67 -2.14
CA TRP A 122 -0.34 -1.16 -2.36
C TRP A 122 0.43 -1.35 -1.04
N HIS A 123 1.23 -2.40 -0.97
CA HIS A 123 2.22 -2.61 0.08
C HIS A 123 3.54 -3.01 -0.56
N GLY A 124 4.60 -2.23 -0.35
CA GLY A 124 5.92 -2.52 -0.90
C GLY A 124 6.80 -3.22 0.10
N THR A 125 7.54 -4.21 -0.38
CA THR A 125 8.45 -5.02 0.44
C THR A 125 9.48 -5.72 -0.46
N THR A 126 10.36 -6.56 0.09
CA THR A 126 11.24 -7.42 -0.72
C THR A 126 10.44 -8.57 -1.33
N VAL A 127 10.96 -9.19 -2.39
CA VAL A 127 10.30 -10.36 -3.00
C VAL A 127 10.13 -11.49 -1.98
N ARG A 128 11.17 -11.77 -1.17
CA ARG A 128 11.10 -12.80 -0.12
C ARG A 128 10.04 -12.52 0.93
N HIS A 129 9.95 -11.29 1.43
CA HIS A 129 8.91 -10.93 2.40
C HIS A 129 7.51 -10.95 1.79
N GLY A 130 7.37 -10.54 0.52
CA GLY A 130 6.10 -10.65 -0.21
C GLY A 130 5.63 -12.09 -0.33
N LEU A 131 6.55 -13.02 -0.62
CA LEU A 131 6.25 -14.46 -0.67
C LEU A 131 5.93 -15.03 0.72
N ALA A 132 6.63 -14.59 1.77
CA ALA A 132 6.32 -14.97 3.14
C ALA A 132 4.92 -14.49 3.55
N ILE A 133 4.55 -13.24 3.24
CA ILE A 133 3.17 -12.74 3.48
C ILE A 133 2.15 -13.55 2.69
N ALA A 134 2.47 -13.93 1.44
CA ALA A 134 1.59 -14.76 0.62
C ALA A 134 1.38 -16.18 1.17
N GLN A 135 2.32 -16.68 1.97
CA GLN A 135 2.29 -18.00 2.58
C GLN A 135 1.69 -17.99 3.99
N ASP A 136 2.08 -17.01 4.82
CA ASP A 136 1.87 -17.02 6.26
C ASP A 136 0.97 -15.88 6.77
N ASP A 137 0.44 -15.03 5.87
CA ASP A 137 -0.30 -13.80 6.17
C ASP A 137 0.60 -12.68 6.73
N PHE A 138 0.03 -11.49 6.93
CA PHE A 138 0.72 -10.40 7.58
C PHE A 138 0.97 -10.70 9.06
N SER A 139 2.18 -10.38 9.54
CA SER A 139 2.55 -10.49 10.94
C SER A 139 2.90 -9.12 11.53
N LEU A 140 2.17 -8.73 12.58
CA LEU A 140 2.44 -7.49 13.34
C LEU A 140 3.78 -7.54 14.07
N ARG A 141 4.42 -8.71 14.21
CA ARG A 141 5.77 -8.81 14.81
C ARG A 141 6.83 -8.03 14.02
N PHE A 142 6.59 -7.79 12.74
CA PHE A 142 7.48 -6.99 11.89
C PHE A 142 7.05 -5.52 11.79
N ALA A 143 5.95 -5.11 12.46
CA ALA A 143 5.52 -3.73 12.46
C ALA A 143 6.60 -2.83 13.08
N GLY A 144 6.91 -1.72 12.41
CA GLY A 144 7.94 -0.78 12.88
C GLY A 144 9.39 -1.18 12.58
N SER A 145 9.65 -2.37 12.03
CA SER A 145 11.01 -2.81 11.65
C SER A 145 11.61 -2.09 10.43
N GLY A 146 10.78 -1.35 9.68
CA GLY A 146 11.18 -0.59 8.49
C GLY A 146 11.50 0.89 8.77
N ALA A 147 11.32 1.74 7.76
CA ALA A 147 11.58 3.19 7.85
C ALA A 147 10.52 3.93 8.70
N GLY A 148 10.54 3.71 10.02
CA GLY A 148 9.78 4.44 11.04
C GLY A 148 8.29 4.08 11.13
N SER A 149 7.75 4.15 12.36
CA SER A 149 6.33 3.96 12.67
C SER A 149 5.66 5.31 12.98
N MET A 150 5.41 6.12 11.95
CA MET A 150 4.90 7.50 12.14
C MET A 150 3.61 7.57 12.96
N HIS A 151 2.73 6.58 12.81
CA HIS A 151 1.44 6.48 13.49
C HIS A 151 1.36 5.26 14.42
N GLY A 152 2.51 4.79 14.89
CA GLY A 152 2.63 3.58 15.71
C GLY A 152 2.79 2.29 14.90
N GLU A 153 2.94 1.18 15.61
CA GLU A 153 3.09 -0.15 15.03
C GLU A 153 1.80 -0.59 14.36
N GLY A 154 1.89 -0.94 13.08
CA GLY A 154 0.78 -1.45 12.29
C GLY A 154 1.22 -1.90 10.90
N LEU A 155 0.25 -2.31 10.10
CA LEU A 155 0.44 -2.60 8.68
C LEU A 155 0.18 -1.33 7.87
N TYR A 156 1.16 -0.95 7.05
CA TYR A 156 1.10 0.28 6.26
C TYR A 156 0.84 -0.04 4.80
N PHE A 157 -0.13 0.66 4.22
CA PHE A 157 -0.53 0.53 2.82
C PHE A 157 -0.58 1.91 2.17
N ALA A 158 -0.55 1.96 0.84
CA ALA A 158 -0.57 3.20 0.09
C ALA A 158 -1.53 3.12 -1.10
N GLU A 159 -2.18 4.23 -1.43
CA GLU A 159 -2.97 4.35 -2.66
C GLU A 159 -2.09 4.50 -3.91
N SER A 160 -0.84 4.95 -3.76
CA SER A 160 0.12 5.09 -4.86
C SER A 160 1.16 3.99 -4.87
N CYS A 161 1.42 3.43 -6.05
CA CYS A 161 2.49 2.46 -6.24
C CYS A 161 3.87 3.11 -5.97
N THR A 162 4.02 4.41 -6.26
CA THR A 162 5.23 5.20 -5.93
C THR A 162 5.58 5.15 -4.46
N LYS A 163 4.59 5.32 -3.57
CA LYS A 163 4.85 5.28 -2.12
C LYS A 163 5.22 3.88 -1.67
N ALA A 164 4.51 2.86 -2.17
CA ALA A 164 4.84 1.49 -1.86
C ALA A 164 6.27 1.14 -2.33
N ASP A 165 6.68 1.62 -3.50
CA ASP A 165 8.03 1.42 -4.04
C ASP A 165 9.16 1.98 -3.15
N GLU A 166 8.90 2.98 -2.31
CA GLU A 166 9.90 3.46 -1.34
C GLU A 166 10.30 2.40 -0.29
N TYR A 167 9.47 1.35 -0.13
CA TYR A 167 9.73 0.20 0.73
C TYR A 167 10.05 -1.07 -0.06
N SER A 168 9.92 -1.03 -1.39
CA SER A 168 10.38 -2.13 -2.23
C SER A 168 11.91 -2.10 -2.26
N GLN A 169 12.52 -3.28 -2.22
CA GLN A 169 13.98 -3.40 -2.29
C GLN A 169 14.33 -4.52 -3.26
N ALA A 170 15.20 -4.19 -4.21
CA ALA A 170 15.86 -5.20 -5.02
C ALA A 170 16.80 -6.03 -4.13
N GLU A 171 17.15 -7.22 -4.61
CA GLU A 171 18.15 -8.09 -3.98
C GLU A 171 19.40 -8.16 -4.89
N PRO A 172 20.37 -7.21 -4.79
CA PRO A 172 21.58 -7.25 -5.61
C PRO A 172 22.33 -8.58 -5.45
N GLY A 173 22.70 -9.21 -6.56
CA GLY A 173 23.34 -10.53 -6.57
C GLY A 173 22.46 -11.69 -6.03
N GLY A 174 21.17 -11.44 -5.75
CA GLY A 174 20.21 -12.44 -5.29
C GLY A 174 19.38 -13.04 -6.43
N HIS A 175 18.55 -14.04 -6.12
CA HIS A 175 17.66 -14.70 -7.10
C HIS A 175 16.65 -13.77 -7.76
N TYR A 176 16.36 -12.62 -7.13
CA TYR A 176 15.39 -11.63 -7.59
C TYR A 176 16.06 -10.30 -7.97
N GLU A 177 17.33 -10.34 -8.39
CA GLU A 177 18.04 -9.16 -8.85
C GLU A 177 17.24 -8.39 -9.93
N GLY A 178 17.23 -7.06 -9.82
CA GLY A 178 16.48 -6.18 -10.72
C GLY A 178 14.96 -6.29 -10.64
N THR A 179 14.42 -7.07 -9.70
CA THR A 179 12.98 -7.24 -9.49
C THR A 179 12.53 -6.61 -8.18
N HIS A 180 11.43 -5.88 -8.25
CA HIS A 180 10.77 -5.28 -7.10
C HIS A 180 9.40 -5.94 -6.91
N ALA A 181 9.00 -6.18 -5.66
CA ALA A 181 7.69 -6.73 -5.32
C ALA A 181 6.82 -5.68 -4.66
N LEU A 182 5.58 -5.57 -5.17
CA LEU A 182 4.48 -4.87 -4.51
C LEU A 182 3.34 -5.88 -4.34
N LEU A 183 2.69 -5.86 -3.18
CA LEU A 183 1.43 -6.53 -2.94
C LEU A 183 0.28 -5.54 -3.19
N LEU A 184 -0.77 -6.00 -3.86
CA LEU A 184 -2.04 -5.27 -3.97
C LEU A 184 -3.06 -5.95 -3.06
N CYS A 185 -3.27 -5.37 -1.89
CA CYS A 185 -4.00 -5.99 -0.79
C CYS A 185 -5.43 -5.47 -0.73
N ARG A 186 -6.41 -6.35 -0.51
CA ARG A 186 -7.76 -5.97 -0.14
C ARG A 186 -7.78 -5.54 1.33
N VAL A 187 -8.08 -4.27 1.59
CA VAL A 187 -8.02 -3.64 2.92
C VAL A 187 -9.38 -3.04 3.26
N CYS A 188 -9.88 -3.33 4.47
CA CYS A 188 -11.07 -2.66 5.02
C CYS A 188 -10.62 -1.51 5.92
N LEU A 189 -10.87 -0.26 5.51
CA LEU A 189 -10.53 0.90 6.33
C LEU A 189 -11.56 1.16 7.45
N GLY A 190 -12.81 0.70 7.29
CA GLY A 190 -13.89 0.92 8.25
C GLY A 190 -14.09 2.40 8.55
N LYS A 191 -14.38 2.71 9.82
CA LYS A 191 -14.33 4.07 10.35
C LYS A 191 -12.86 4.44 10.57
N PHE A 192 -12.30 5.29 9.72
CA PHE A 192 -10.90 5.69 9.81
C PHE A 192 -10.69 6.96 10.63
N TYR A 193 -9.55 7.04 11.32
CA TYR A 193 -9.03 8.27 11.90
C TYR A 193 -8.20 9.02 10.86
N TYR A 194 -8.62 10.22 10.49
CA TYR A 194 -7.94 11.02 9.46
C TYR A 194 -6.93 11.98 10.08
N VAL A 195 -5.70 11.94 9.59
CA VAL A 195 -4.60 12.79 10.05
C VAL A 195 -3.82 13.37 8.87
N THR A 196 -3.36 14.60 9.01
CA THR A 196 -2.48 15.25 8.03
C THR A 196 -1.02 15.25 8.51
N ASP A 197 -0.77 15.41 9.80
CA ASP A 197 0.57 15.36 10.37
C ASP A 197 0.79 14.11 11.21
N ARG A 198 2.04 13.91 11.64
CA ARG A 198 2.43 12.79 12.50
C ARG A 198 1.61 12.84 13.79
N ASP A 199 0.94 11.73 14.09
CA ASP A 199 0.22 11.56 15.35
C ASP A 199 0.58 10.19 15.96
N PRO A 200 1.46 10.17 16.98
CA PRO A 200 1.78 8.95 17.74
C PRO A 200 0.58 8.36 18.48
N GLY A 201 -0.46 9.16 18.75
CA GLY A 201 -1.72 8.79 19.41
C GLY A 201 -2.70 8.02 18.51
N ALA A 202 -2.43 7.95 17.20
CA ALA A 202 -3.30 7.29 16.24
C ALA A 202 -3.47 5.79 16.52
N LYS A 203 -2.42 5.12 17.02
CA LYS A 203 -2.46 3.69 17.40
C LYS A 203 -3.50 3.44 18.49
N GLN A 204 -3.49 4.25 19.55
CA GLN A 204 -4.36 4.10 20.71
C GLN A 204 -5.84 4.29 20.33
N LYS A 205 -6.11 5.14 19.34
CA LYS A 205 -7.46 5.35 18.78
C LYS A 205 -8.00 4.13 18.03
N VAL A 206 -7.13 3.36 17.41
CA VAL A 206 -7.50 2.08 16.78
C VAL A 206 -7.62 0.98 17.84
N GLU A 207 -6.68 0.91 18.78
CA GLU A 207 -6.68 -0.08 19.87
C GLU A 207 -7.89 0.05 20.79
N SER A 208 -8.36 1.28 21.06
CA SER A 208 -9.57 1.54 21.85
C SER A 208 -10.87 1.18 21.12
N GLY A 209 -10.81 0.90 19.82
CA GLY A 209 -11.99 0.70 18.98
C GLY A 209 -12.76 1.99 18.64
N GLU A 210 -12.21 3.18 18.94
CA GLU A 210 -12.79 4.45 18.50
C GLU A 210 -12.82 4.53 16.96
N PHE A 211 -11.78 3.99 16.33
CA PHE A 211 -11.60 3.84 14.89
C PHE A 211 -11.12 2.43 14.52
N ASP A 212 -11.28 2.07 13.24
CA ASP A 212 -10.86 0.77 12.69
C ASP A 212 -9.51 0.86 11.96
N SER A 213 -9.11 2.05 11.52
CA SER A 213 -7.83 2.32 10.85
C SER A 213 -7.40 3.78 10.99
N THR A 214 -6.20 4.11 10.53
CA THR A 214 -5.72 5.50 10.37
C THR A 214 -5.45 5.78 8.91
N VAL A 215 -5.91 6.93 8.41
CA VAL A 215 -5.64 7.44 7.07
C VAL A 215 -4.79 8.69 7.20
N ALA A 216 -3.53 8.60 6.74
CA ALA A 216 -2.58 9.71 6.79
C ALA A 216 -2.46 10.39 5.41
N ASP A 217 -3.02 11.59 5.28
CA ASP A 217 -3.00 12.36 4.03
C ASP A 217 -1.72 13.18 3.92
N ARG A 218 -0.69 12.54 3.35
CA ARG A 218 0.64 13.13 3.18
C ARG A 218 0.70 14.15 2.06
N ALA A 219 -0.21 14.08 1.09
CA ALA A 219 -0.30 15.06 0.00
C ALA A 219 -0.64 16.45 0.57
N LYS A 220 -1.69 16.53 1.41
CA LYS A 220 -2.03 17.77 2.12
C LYS A 220 -0.93 18.20 3.10
N ALA A 221 -0.31 17.26 3.80
CA ALA A 221 0.78 17.55 4.73
C ALA A 221 2.02 18.14 4.05
N ALA A 222 2.39 17.60 2.90
CA ALA A 222 3.56 18.00 2.14
C ALA A 222 3.29 19.16 1.18
N LYS A 223 2.01 19.56 1.01
CA LYS A 223 1.55 20.51 -0.02
C LYS A 223 1.96 20.05 -1.43
N THR A 224 1.89 18.75 -1.67
CA THR A 224 2.23 18.06 -2.93
C THR A 224 1.01 17.33 -3.44
#